data_AF-A0A7S2WMP7-F1
#
_entry.id   AF-A0A7S2WMP7-F1
#
_cell.length_a   1.000
_cell.length_b   1.000
_cell.length_c   1.000
_cell.angle_alpha   90.00
_cell.angle_beta   90.00
_cell.angle_gamma   90.00
#
_symmetry.space_group_name_H-M   'P 1'
#
loop_
_entity.id
_entity.type
_entity.pdbx_description
1 polymer ?
#
loop_
_entity_poly.entity_id
_entity_poly.type
_entity_poly.pdbx_seq_one_letter_code
_entity_poly.pdbx_strand_id
1 'polypeptide(L)'
;GFVCDAEVYITGTRLQPSLSPAPLVQVTSGARGTSRTHGLANYIAQEEMDRLEGFWISPSGQFLAFEESDDSHIPAFRIMHSGKPAAVGAGAQEDLRYPFAGEPNPRSRLGIASIGEAGGAVVWMDTSPRAADLGAEPYLARVFWLPAAEVTTTSGSKDRLLAVLQNREQTKLVLVEYTLSTGQATCLISETSPPNAWVNLATTDNLRPLGPNGSQLLWGSERTGFQHLYLLDVSPGLSGGRQLVPLTSGQWMVDGVVPNGVNKKRGKVYFLGNRDDPLEKQLYEVDLSQGPGSVRRVTTEPGTHSCVVDSTGTRFIDTWSCIDAPYRVAIKSIVDGSTIQVLYDAREAVATDLARLELAQPKFSKIKSRDGQVDLHLATYLPDPKTFGSGPYPLLVSCYGGPHVQFVRNSWEMTTADMRAQALLARGYAVLKVDNRGSARRGLAFEAAIKGNMGDLEVQDQAAGVDHLVAKGIAIPGRVGIYGWSYGGDPSAV
;
A
#
# COMPACT_ATOMS: atom_id res chain seq x y z
N GLY A 1 -8.57 -7.23 -22.09
CA GLY A 1 -9.29 -6.02 -22.52
C GLY A 1 -8.33 -4.86 -22.52
N PHE A 2 -8.70 -3.75 -23.14
CA PHE A 2 -7.95 -2.50 -23.12
C PHE A 2 -8.92 -1.32 -23.28
N VAL A 3 -8.47 -0.12 -22.91
CA VAL A 3 -9.22 1.12 -23.15
C VAL A 3 -8.67 1.80 -24.40
N CYS A 4 -9.56 2.26 -25.28
CA CYS A 4 -9.22 3.07 -26.44
C CYS A 4 -10.32 4.10 -26.66
N ASP A 5 -9.95 5.36 -26.94
CA ASP A 5 -10.90 6.47 -27.13
C ASP A 5 -11.99 6.54 -26.04
N ALA A 6 -11.59 6.38 -24.78
CA ALA A 6 -12.45 6.40 -23.60
C ALA A 6 -13.44 5.22 -23.48
N GLU A 7 -13.29 4.16 -24.28
CA GLU A 7 -14.15 2.97 -24.26
C GLU A 7 -13.37 1.68 -24.03
N VAL A 8 -14.01 0.67 -23.43
CA VAL A 8 -13.42 -0.64 -23.17
C VAL A 8 -13.66 -1.60 -24.34
N TYR A 9 -12.57 -2.20 -24.80
CA TYR A 9 -12.55 -3.22 -25.82
C TYR A 9 -12.02 -4.54 -25.30
N ILE A 10 -12.55 -5.64 -25.82
CA ILE A 10 -12.08 -6.99 -25.54
C ILE A 10 -11.76 -7.69 -26.86
N THR A 11 -10.65 -8.40 -26.89
CA THR A 11 -10.26 -9.27 -28.00
C THR A 11 -9.73 -10.58 -27.43
N GLY A 12 -9.95 -11.68 -28.16
CA GLY A 12 -9.43 -12.98 -27.79
C GLY A 12 -7.98 -13.14 -28.24
N THR A 13 -7.10 -13.50 -27.32
CA THR A 13 -5.72 -13.89 -27.65
C THR A 13 -5.72 -15.36 -28.11
N ARG A 14 -5.86 -15.61 -29.41
CA ARG A 14 -5.64 -16.96 -29.94
C ARG A 14 -4.12 -17.22 -29.96
N LEU A 15 -3.66 -18.13 -29.10
CA LEU A 15 -2.25 -18.50 -28.98
C LEU A 15 -1.73 -19.36 -30.16
N GLN A 16 -2.59 -19.72 -31.11
CA GLN A 16 -2.20 -20.47 -32.31
C GLN A 16 -2.04 -19.53 -33.53
N PRO A 17 -0.85 -19.45 -34.14
CA PRO A 17 -0.57 -18.58 -35.29
C PRO A 17 -1.44 -18.84 -36.54
N SER A 18 -2.07 -20.01 -36.63
CA SER A 18 -2.85 -20.46 -37.79
C SER A 18 -4.32 -20.02 -37.78
N LEU A 19 -4.79 -19.38 -36.72
CA LEU A 19 -6.18 -18.94 -36.59
C LEU A 19 -6.29 -17.42 -36.80
N SER A 20 -7.25 -16.99 -37.62
CA SER A 20 -7.59 -15.57 -37.76
C SER A 20 -7.81 -14.92 -36.38
N PRO A 21 -7.40 -13.65 -36.17
CA PRO A 21 -7.59 -12.95 -34.91
C PRO A 21 -9.05 -13.02 -34.46
N ALA A 22 -9.28 -13.20 -33.16
CA ALA A 22 -10.63 -13.08 -32.64
C ALA A 22 -11.15 -11.67 -32.91
N PRO A 23 -12.44 -11.50 -33.26
CA PRO A 23 -12.99 -10.19 -33.54
C PRO A 23 -12.84 -9.28 -32.32
N LEU A 24 -12.47 -8.03 -32.57
CA LEU A 24 -12.46 -6.99 -31.56
C LEU A 24 -13.90 -6.66 -31.18
N VAL A 25 -14.23 -6.75 -29.90
CA VAL A 25 -15.56 -6.43 -29.36
C VAL A 25 -15.46 -5.14 -28.57
N GLN A 26 -16.22 -4.12 -29.00
CA GLN A 26 -16.46 -2.93 -28.19
C GLN A 26 -17.51 -3.26 -27.13
N VAL A 27 -17.12 -3.26 -25.86
CA VAL A 27 -18.02 -3.67 -24.76
C VAL A 27 -18.79 -2.47 -24.22
N THR A 28 -18.17 -1.30 -24.15
CA THR A 28 -18.81 -0.06 -23.68
C THR A 28 -19.01 0.95 -24.81
N SER A 29 -19.99 1.83 -24.67
CA SER A 29 -20.27 2.92 -25.61
C SER A 29 -20.82 4.15 -24.89
N GLY A 30 -20.65 5.33 -25.49
CA GLY A 30 -21.24 6.60 -25.04
C GLY A 30 -20.30 7.56 -24.30
N ALA A 31 -19.07 7.14 -23.98
CA ALA A 31 -18.02 7.98 -23.42
C ALA A 31 -17.18 8.69 -24.50
N ARG A 32 -16.99 8.05 -25.67
CA ARG A 32 -16.20 8.64 -26.77
C ARG A 32 -16.69 10.03 -27.17
N GLY A 33 -15.75 10.99 -27.22
CA GLY A 33 -16.05 12.37 -27.62
C GLY A 33 -16.75 13.20 -26.53
N THR A 34 -16.96 12.62 -25.36
CA THR A 34 -17.37 13.32 -24.14
C THR A 34 -16.17 13.57 -23.24
N SER A 35 -16.38 14.18 -22.07
CA SER A 35 -15.38 14.26 -21.00
C SER A 35 -15.41 13.06 -20.06
N ARG A 36 -16.20 12.02 -20.35
CA ARG A 36 -16.28 10.80 -19.56
C ARG A 36 -15.33 9.74 -20.06
N THR A 37 -14.96 8.83 -19.18
CA THR A 37 -14.15 7.65 -19.55
C THR A 37 -14.75 6.37 -18.99
N HIS A 38 -14.78 5.32 -19.80
CA HIS A 38 -15.08 3.96 -19.37
C HIS A 38 -13.80 3.14 -19.23
N GLY A 39 -13.65 2.50 -18.08
CA GLY A 39 -12.56 1.56 -17.82
C GLY A 39 -11.24 2.17 -17.37
N LEU A 40 -11.18 3.48 -17.14
CA LEU A 40 -10.01 4.15 -16.57
C LEU A 40 -10.27 4.51 -15.12
N ALA A 41 -9.26 4.30 -14.27
CA ALA A 41 -9.26 4.86 -12.93
C ALA A 41 -9.09 6.38 -13.02
N ASN A 42 -9.85 7.15 -12.24
CA ASN A 42 -9.68 8.60 -12.16
C ASN A 42 -8.38 8.98 -11.42
N TYR A 43 -8.01 10.27 -11.46
CA TYR A 43 -6.77 10.78 -10.86
C TYR A 43 -6.60 10.38 -9.38
N ILE A 44 -7.62 10.59 -8.55
CA ILE A 44 -7.57 10.29 -7.11
C ILE A 44 -7.37 8.79 -6.89
N ALA A 45 -8.06 7.95 -7.68
CA ALA A 45 -7.92 6.50 -7.56
C ALA A 45 -6.48 6.04 -7.87
N GLN A 46 -5.83 6.64 -8.87
CA GLN A 46 -4.46 6.31 -9.25
C GLN A 46 -3.44 6.81 -8.23
N GLU A 47 -3.52 8.10 -7.87
CA GLU A 47 -2.51 8.78 -7.07
C GLU A 47 -2.65 8.47 -5.56
N GLU A 48 -3.87 8.49 -5.03
CA GLU A 48 -4.13 8.49 -3.58
C GLU A 48 -4.69 7.16 -3.05
N MET A 49 -5.04 6.23 -3.95
CA MET A 49 -5.65 4.95 -3.57
C MET A 49 -4.90 3.73 -4.10
N ASP A 50 -3.81 3.91 -4.84
CA ASP A 50 -3.06 2.81 -5.49
C ASP A 50 -3.92 1.93 -6.41
N ARG A 51 -4.97 2.50 -7.04
CA ARG A 51 -5.83 1.80 -7.99
C ARG A 51 -5.60 2.31 -9.41
N LEU A 52 -4.81 1.55 -10.16
CA LEU A 52 -4.49 1.84 -11.56
C LEU A 52 -5.53 1.27 -12.55
N GLU A 53 -6.33 0.30 -12.12
CA GLU A 53 -7.33 -0.38 -12.96
C GLU A 53 -8.70 0.29 -12.86
N GLY A 54 -9.40 0.43 -14.00
CA GLY A 54 -10.78 0.90 -14.06
C GLY A 54 -11.76 -0.11 -14.66
N PHE A 55 -11.34 -1.33 -15.01
CA PHE A 55 -12.23 -2.39 -15.50
C PHE A 55 -11.79 -3.78 -15.04
N TRP A 56 -12.75 -4.68 -14.86
CA TRP A 56 -12.54 -6.03 -14.30
C TRP A 56 -13.40 -7.05 -15.04
N ILE A 57 -12.76 -8.05 -15.65
CA ILE A 57 -13.45 -9.15 -16.34
C ILE A 57 -13.87 -10.21 -15.30
N SER A 58 -15.11 -10.70 -15.39
CA SER A 58 -15.60 -11.74 -14.50
C SER A 58 -14.85 -13.07 -14.70
N PRO A 59 -14.74 -13.93 -13.68
CA PRO A 59 -14.07 -15.23 -13.80
C PRO A 59 -14.69 -16.15 -14.86
N SER A 60 -16.00 -16.05 -15.07
CA SER A 60 -16.68 -16.74 -16.17
C SER A 60 -16.35 -16.20 -17.56
N GLY A 61 -15.80 -14.98 -17.65
CA GLY A 61 -15.60 -14.25 -18.90
C GLY A 61 -16.89 -13.70 -19.53
N GLN A 62 -18.03 -13.76 -18.81
CA GLN A 62 -19.32 -13.31 -19.34
C GLN A 62 -19.57 -11.82 -19.13
N PHE A 63 -19.02 -11.24 -18.08
CA PHE A 63 -19.29 -9.86 -17.68
C PHE A 63 -18.01 -9.03 -17.60
N LEU A 64 -18.16 -7.75 -17.92
CA LEU A 64 -17.17 -6.71 -17.68
C LEU A 64 -17.75 -5.74 -16.66
N ALA A 65 -17.14 -5.64 -15.48
CA ALA A 65 -17.34 -4.50 -14.61
C ALA A 65 -16.41 -3.36 -15.05
N PHE A 66 -16.87 -2.11 -15.04
CA PHE A 66 -16.06 -0.95 -15.39
C PHE A 66 -16.50 0.29 -14.63
N GLU A 67 -15.54 1.15 -14.31
CA GLU A 67 -15.79 2.51 -13.83
C GLU A 67 -16.13 3.40 -15.02
N GLU A 68 -17.23 4.15 -14.91
CA GLU A 68 -17.39 5.41 -15.63
C GLU A 68 -16.95 6.54 -14.69
N SER A 69 -16.02 7.37 -15.17
CA SER A 69 -15.58 8.59 -14.50
C SER A 69 -16.00 9.81 -15.31
N ASP A 70 -16.56 10.82 -14.64
CA ASP A 70 -16.88 12.14 -15.20
C ASP A 70 -16.18 13.23 -14.36
N ASP A 71 -15.22 13.91 -14.97
CA ASP A 71 -14.45 15.00 -14.37
C ASP A 71 -14.72 16.36 -15.06
N SER A 72 -15.76 16.42 -15.90
CA SER A 72 -16.07 17.61 -16.71
C SER A 72 -16.38 18.87 -15.91
N HIS A 73 -16.90 18.70 -14.69
CA HIS A 73 -17.23 19.79 -13.77
C HIS A 73 -16.01 20.33 -13.02
N ILE A 74 -14.88 19.63 -13.04
CA ILE A 74 -13.64 20.05 -12.38
C ILE A 74 -12.92 21.02 -13.31
N PRO A 75 -12.49 22.21 -12.85
CA PRO A 75 -11.71 23.12 -13.70
C PRO A 75 -10.40 22.49 -14.20
N ALA A 76 -9.99 22.85 -15.42
CA ALA A 76 -8.68 22.44 -15.93
C ALA A 76 -7.57 23.21 -15.19
N PHE A 77 -6.59 22.48 -14.68
CA PHE A 77 -5.35 22.97 -14.10
C PHE A 77 -4.21 22.73 -15.09
N ARG A 78 -3.47 23.80 -15.40
CA ARG A 78 -2.39 23.75 -16.38
C ARG A 78 -1.05 23.50 -15.72
N ILE A 79 -0.38 22.42 -16.13
CA ILE A 79 0.98 22.08 -15.73
C ILE A 79 1.94 22.47 -16.85
N MET A 80 3.03 23.15 -16.49
CA MET A 80 4.05 23.61 -17.44
C MET A 80 5.24 22.66 -17.44
N HIS A 81 5.56 22.10 -18.60
CA HIS A 81 6.76 21.28 -18.82
C HIS A 81 7.99 22.17 -18.99
N SER A 82 8.59 22.59 -17.88
CA SER A 82 9.80 23.43 -17.89
C SER A 82 11.08 22.60 -18.03
N GLY A 83 12.08 23.13 -18.74
CA GLY A 83 13.45 22.57 -18.75
C GLY A 83 13.70 21.39 -19.69
N LYS A 84 12.77 21.05 -20.60
CA LYS A 84 12.97 20.03 -21.64
C LYS A 84 13.08 20.69 -23.03
N PRO A 85 14.16 20.50 -23.80
CA PRO A 85 14.32 21.11 -25.13
C PRO A 85 13.19 20.79 -26.12
N ALA A 86 12.53 19.65 -25.96
CA ALA A 86 11.42 19.20 -26.80
C ALA A 86 10.04 19.78 -26.40
N ALA A 87 9.94 20.45 -25.24
CA ALA A 87 8.70 20.99 -24.70
C ALA A 87 8.58 22.48 -25.07
N VAL A 88 8.25 22.76 -26.33
CA VAL A 88 7.95 24.12 -26.84
C VAL A 88 6.55 24.18 -27.45
N GLY A 89 5.94 25.36 -27.47
CA GLY A 89 4.59 25.56 -28.00
C GLY A 89 3.54 24.77 -27.20
N ALA A 90 2.57 24.17 -27.90
CA ALA A 90 1.47 23.44 -27.25
C ALA A 90 1.93 22.20 -26.45
N GLY A 91 3.08 21.59 -26.79
CA GLY A 91 3.65 20.47 -26.05
C GLY A 91 4.43 20.88 -24.79
N ALA A 92 4.53 22.19 -24.50
CA ALA A 92 5.15 22.71 -23.28
C ALA A 92 4.19 22.77 -22.08
N GLN A 93 2.93 22.40 -22.29
CA GLN A 93 1.89 22.46 -21.28
C GLN A 93 0.96 21.26 -21.39
N GLU A 94 0.39 20.86 -20.26
CA GLU A 94 -0.69 19.88 -20.20
C GLU A 94 -1.81 20.42 -19.31
N ASP A 95 -3.05 20.13 -19.68
CA ASP A 95 -4.22 20.47 -18.89
C ASP A 95 -4.77 19.22 -18.22
N LEU A 96 -4.87 19.25 -16.90
CA LEU A 96 -5.36 18.16 -16.08
C LEU A 96 -6.57 18.61 -15.28
N ARG A 97 -7.57 17.75 -15.11
CA ARG A 97 -8.71 17.98 -14.21
C ARG A 97 -8.29 17.61 -12.78
N TYR A 98 -7.62 18.53 -12.10
CA TYR A 98 -7.02 18.29 -10.78
C TYR A 98 -8.01 18.63 -9.64
N PRO A 99 -8.45 17.63 -8.84
CA PRO A 99 -9.38 17.86 -7.73
C PRO A 99 -8.64 18.37 -6.48
N PHE A 100 -8.54 19.69 -6.34
CA PHE A 100 -7.94 20.30 -5.16
C PHE A 100 -8.72 19.97 -3.87
N ALA A 101 -8.04 19.94 -2.73
CA ALA A 101 -8.66 19.71 -1.43
C ALA A 101 -9.80 20.72 -1.16
N GLY A 102 -10.98 20.22 -0.81
CA GLY A 102 -12.19 21.01 -0.61
C GLY A 102 -13.05 21.22 -1.87
N GLU A 103 -12.49 21.06 -3.06
CA GLU A 103 -13.20 21.17 -4.34
C GLU A 103 -13.90 19.86 -4.74
N PRO A 104 -14.77 19.85 -5.77
CA PRO A 104 -15.45 18.64 -6.22
C PRO A 104 -14.50 17.51 -6.67
N ASN A 105 -14.86 16.27 -6.35
CA ASN A 105 -14.17 15.06 -6.84
C ASN A 105 -14.68 14.64 -8.23
N PRO A 106 -13.95 13.78 -8.96
CA PRO A 106 -14.49 13.07 -10.11
C PRO A 106 -15.72 12.26 -9.70
N ARG A 107 -16.75 12.26 -10.55
CA ARG A 107 -17.94 11.45 -10.31
C ARG A 107 -17.71 10.06 -10.88
N SER A 108 -17.56 9.08 -10.00
CA SER A 108 -17.39 7.68 -10.36
C SER A 108 -18.67 6.88 -10.17
N ARG A 109 -19.00 6.03 -11.16
CA ARG A 109 -20.02 4.99 -11.01
C ARG A 109 -19.55 3.67 -11.59
N LEU A 110 -19.95 2.58 -10.96
CA LEU A 110 -19.59 1.23 -11.39
C LEU A 110 -20.72 0.67 -12.26
N GLY A 111 -20.38 0.23 -13.47
CA GLY A 111 -21.29 -0.42 -14.41
C GLY A 111 -20.88 -1.85 -14.70
N ILE A 112 -21.83 -2.68 -15.12
CA ILE A 112 -21.59 -4.02 -15.65
C ILE A 112 -22.18 -4.11 -17.05
N ALA A 113 -21.40 -4.63 -17.99
CA ALA A 113 -21.81 -4.95 -19.35
C ALA A 113 -21.54 -6.42 -19.68
N SER A 114 -22.38 -7.02 -20.53
CA SER A 114 -22.17 -8.35 -21.07
C SER A 114 -21.11 -8.32 -22.17
N ILE A 115 -20.12 -9.22 -22.13
CA ILE A 115 -19.02 -9.24 -23.10
C ILE A 115 -19.47 -9.77 -24.48
N GLY A 116 -20.56 -10.55 -24.53
CA GLY A 116 -21.11 -11.13 -25.77
C GLY A 116 -21.99 -10.19 -26.60
N GLU A 117 -22.35 -9.02 -26.08
CA GLU A 117 -23.27 -8.07 -26.71
C GLU A 117 -22.55 -6.73 -26.92
N ALA A 118 -22.10 -6.47 -28.16
CA ALA A 118 -21.40 -5.23 -28.47
C ALA A 118 -22.30 -4.01 -28.20
N GLY A 119 -21.87 -3.13 -27.29
CA GLY A 119 -22.68 -1.99 -26.84
C GLY A 119 -23.98 -2.40 -26.12
N GLY A 120 -24.01 -3.56 -25.47
CA GLY A 120 -25.15 -4.07 -24.73
C GLY A 120 -25.58 -3.15 -23.57
N ALA A 121 -26.76 -3.43 -23.01
CA ALA A 121 -27.30 -2.64 -21.89
C ALA A 121 -26.38 -2.72 -20.66
N VAL A 122 -26.09 -1.57 -20.07
CA VAL A 122 -25.29 -1.47 -18.84
C VAL A 122 -26.21 -1.52 -17.63
N VAL A 123 -25.90 -2.41 -16.68
CA VAL A 123 -26.50 -2.37 -15.34
C VAL A 123 -25.60 -1.54 -14.44
N TRP A 124 -26.13 -0.44 -13.91
CA TRP A 124 -25.40 0.45 -13.01
C TRP A 124 -25.55 -0.01 -11.56
N MET A 125 -24.43 -0.08 -10.85
CA MET A 125 -24.38 -0.49 -9.45
C MET A 125 -24.86 0.66 -8.57
N ASP A 126 -25.97 0.46 -7.87
CA ASP A 126 -26.64 1.46 -7.05
C ASP A 126 -26.09 1.49 -5.63
N THR A 127 -25.40 2.59 -5.30
CA THR A 127 -24.85 2.85 -3.97
C THR A 127 -25.77 3.71 -3.10
N SER A 128 -26.92 4.16 -3.61
CA SER A 128 -27.88 5.00 -2.87
C SER A 128 -28.35 4.37 -1.54
N PRO A 129 -28.51 3.03 -1.39
CA PRO A 129 -28.83 2.43 -0.09
C PRO A 129 -27.74 2.65 0.98
N ARG A 130 -26.55 3.13 0.58
CA ARG A 130 -25.40 3.41 1.44
C ARG A 130 -25.12 4.90 1.60
N ALA A 131 -26.00 5.79 1.12
CA ALA A 131 -25.82 7.23 1.22
C ALA A 131 -25.63 7.72 2.67
N ALA A 132 -26.30 7.09 3.65
CA ALA A 132 -26.12 7.42 5.08
C ALA A 132 -24.72 7.09 5.61
N ASP A 133 -24.03 6.11 5.02
CA ASP A 133 -22.69 5.69 5.42
C ASP A 133 -21.60 6.44 4.66
N LEU A 134 -21.86 6.73 3.38
CA LEU A 134 -20.85 7.16 2.42
C LEU A 134 -20.94 8.65 2.09
N GLY A 135 -22.06 9.30 2.40
CA GLY A 135 -22.32 10.67 2.02
C GLY A 135 -22.47 10.84 0.50
N ALA A 136 -22.26 12.07 0.04
CA ALA A 136 -22.19 12.38 -1.39
C ALA A 136 -20.80 12.05 -1.94
N GLU A 137 -20.74 11.60 -3.19
CA GLU A 137 -19.50 11.36 -3.94
C GLU A 137 -18.51 10.39 -3.25
N PRO A 138 -18.92 9.15 -2.92
CA PRO A 138 -18.00 8.16 -2.38
C PRO A 138 -16.89 7.81 -3.36
N TYR A 139 -15.73 7.47 -2.80
CA TYR A 139 -14.63 6.92 -3.55
C TYR A 139 -14.85 5.43 -3.85
N LEU A 140 -14.69 5.05 -5.11
CA LEU A 140 -14.60 3.65 -5.53
C LEU A 140 -13.15 3.16 -5.34
N ALA A 141 -12.86 2.57 -4.18
CA ALA A 141 -11.49 2.27 -3.76
C ALA A 141 -10.96 0.94 -4.32
N ARG A 142 -11.76 -0.13 -4.30
CA ARG A 142 -11.40 -1.45 -4.84
C ARG A 142 -12.62 -2.09 -5.49
N VAL A 143 -12.41 -2.85 -6.56
CA VAL A 143 -13.44 -3.68 -7.19
C VAL A 143 -12.83 -5.05 -7.45
N PHE A 144 -13.57 -6.11 -7.17
CA PHE A 144 -13.08 -7.46 -7.38
C PHE A 144 -14.21 -8.45 -7.59
N TRP A 145 -13.94 -9.43 -8.45
CA TRP A 145 -14.80 -10.59 -8.63
C TRP A 145 -14.37 -11.71 -7.69
N LEU A 146 -15.33 -12.35 -7.03
CA LEU A 146 -15.06 -13.61 -6.33
C LEU A 146 -14.96 -14.76 -7.33
N PRO A 147 -14.23 -15.85 -6.99
CA PRO A 147 -14.20 -17.05 -7.83
C PRO A 147 -15.61 -17.52 -8.15
N ALA A 148 -15.84 -17.93 -9.40
CA ALA A 148 -17.15 -18.39 -9.83
C ALA A 148 -17.64 -19.53 -8.93
N ALA A 149 -18.87 -19.41 -8.42
CA ALA A 149 -19.47 -20.45 -7.62
C ALA A 149 -19.80 -21.68 -8.47
N GLU A 150 -19.63 -22.89 -7.92
CA GLU A 150 -20.03 -24.13 -8.59
C GLU A 150 -21.54 -24.16 -8.88
N VAL A 151 -22.34 -23.59 -7.97
CA VAL A 151 -23.80 -23.48 -8.06
C VAL A 151 -24.22 -22.02 -8.22
N THR A 152 -25.23 -21.78 -9.04
CA THR A 152 -25.86 -20.47 -9.23
C THR A 152 -26.30 -19.90 -7.89
N THR A 153 -25.85 -18.69 -7.55
CA THR A 153 -26.23 -18.02 -6.30
C THR A 153 -27.72 -17.62 -6.33
N THR A 154 -28.26 -17.20 -5.18
CA THR A 154 -29.63 -16.68 -5.09
C THR A 154 -29.90 -15.47 -5.99
N SER A 155 -28.86 -14.81 -6.52
CA SER A 155 -28.97 -13.71 -7.49
C SER A 155 -29.04 -14.17 -8.95
N GLY A 156 -29.00 -15.47 -9.23
CA GLY A 156 -29.11 -16.03 -10.58
C GLY A 156 -27.80 -16.08 -11.38
N SER A 157 -26.67 -15.65 -10.81
CA SER A 157 -25.34 -15.73 -11.43
C SER A 157 -24.36 -16.58 -10.61
N LYS A 158 -23.35 -17.15 -11.30
CA LYS A 158 -22.19 -17.79 -10.67
C LYS A 158 -21.09 -16.78 -10.32
N ASP A 159 -21.08 -15.63 -10.98
CA ASP A 159 -20.15 -14.54 -10.70
C ASP A 159 -20.71 -13.63 -9.59
N ARG A 160 -19.81 -13.13 -8.73
CA ARG A 160 -20.16 -12.23 -7.63
C ARG A 160 -19.21 -11.04 -7.66
N LEU A 161 -19.77 -9.83 -7.70
CA LEU A 161 -19.03 -8.58 -7.76
C LEU A 161 -19.09 -7.87 -6.42
N LEU A 162 -17.91 -7.56 -5.87
CA LEU A 162 -17.76 -6.79 -4.64
C LEU A 162 -17.02 -5.48 -4.93
N ALA A 163 -17.31 -4.46 -4.13
CA ALA A 163 -16.55 -3.22 -4.13
C ALA A 163 -16.30 -2.72 -2.71
N VAL A 164 -15.15 -2.09 -2.53
CA VAL A 164 -14.83 -1.27 -1.36
C VAL A 164 -15.12 0.18 -1.72
N LEU A 165 -15.96 0.81 -0.91
CA LEU A 165 -16.34 2.22 -1.02
C LEU A 165 -15.87 2.96 0.23
N GLN A 166 -15.43 4.20 0.06
CA GLN A 166 -15.00 5.06 1.17
C GLN A 166 -15.72 6.40 1.10
N ASN A 167 -16.12 6.96 2.24
CA ASN A 167 -16.70 8.29 2.30
C ASN A 167 -15.65 9.37 1.99
N ARG A 168 -16.12 10.58 1.70
CA ARG A 168 -15.26 11.73 1.34
C ARG A 168 -14.24 12.08 2.43
N GLU A 169 -14.62 11.99 3.70
CA GLU A 169 -13.73 12.26 4.84
C GLU A 169 -12.74 11.12 5.13
N GLN A 170 -12.85 9.99 4.42
CA GLN A 170 -12.03 8.79 4.59
C GLN A 170 -12.06 8.21 6.02
N THR A 171 -13.12 8.47 6.77
CA THR A 171 -13.36 7.96 8.13
C THR A 171 -14.22 6.71 8.16
N LYS A 172 -14.85 6.37 7.04
CA LYS A 172 -15.76 5.23 6.92
C LYS A 172 -15.53 4.49 5.61
N LEU A 173 -15.43 3.17 5.74
CA LEU A 173 -15.23 2.25 4.63
C LEU A 173 -16.33 1.19 4.67
N VAL A 174 -16.83 0.82 3.50
CA VAL A 174 -17.89 -0.18 3.34
C VAL A 174 -17.48 -1.17 2.28
N LEU A 175 -17.55 -2.46 2.60
CA LEU A 175 -17.50 -3.53 1.62
C LEU A 175 -18.92 -3.91 1.23
N VAL A 176 -19.24 -3.81 -0.05
CA VAL A 176 -20.54 -4.17 -0.61
C VAL A 176 -20.42 -5.30 -1.63
N GLU A 177 -21.47 -6.10 -1.72
CA GLU A 177 -21.71 -7.06 -2.80
C GLU A 177 -22.90 -6.58 -3.62
N TYR A 178 -22.82 -6.68 -4.94
CA TYR A 178 -23.89 -6.25 -5.83
C TYR A 178 -24.68 -7.42 -6.42
N THR A 179 -25.98 -7.22 -6.55
CA THR A 179 -26.84 -8.08 -7.38
C THR A 179 -26.69 -7.67 -8.84
N LEU A 180 -26.05 -8.51 -9.66
CA LEU A 180 -25.64 -8.14 -11.04
C LEU A 180 -26.81 -7.73 -11.96
N SER A 181 -28.01 -8.27 -11.74
CA SER A 181 -29.19 -8.00 -12.57
C SER A 181 -29.89 -6.68 -12.23
N THR A 182 -29.78 -6.20 -10.99
CA THR A 182 -30.47 -4.99 -10.51
C THR A 182 -29.53 -3.87 -10.11
N GLY A 183 -28.24 -4.16 -9.91
CA GLY A 183 -27.26 -3.25 -9.37
C GLY A 183 -27.38 -3.00 -7.87
N GLN A 184 -28.31 -3.65 -7.16
CA GLN A 184 -28.55 -3.38 -5.75
C GLN A 184 -27.35 -3.78 -4.87
N ALA A 185 -26.84 -2.83 -4.08
CA ALA A 185 -25.79 -3.06 -3.11
C ALA A 185 -26.29 -3.70 -1.81
N THR A 186 -25.62 -4.75 -1.36
CA THR A 186 -25.75 -5.33 -0.02
C THR A 186 -24.44 -5.11 0.74
N CYS A 187 -24.51 -4.44 1.89
CA CYS A 187 -23.33 -4.26 2.74
C CYS A 187 -22.95 -5.56 3.46
N LEU A 188 -21.69 -5.94 3.34
CA LEU A 188 -21.10 -7.10 4.03
C LEU A 188 -20.45 -6.68 5.35
N ILE A 189 -19.68 -5.59 5.32
CA ILE A 189 -19.04 -5.01 6.50
C ILE A 189 -18.85 -3.51 6.31
N SER A 190 -18.89 -2.77 7.42
CA SER A 190 -18.48 -1.36 7.48
C SER A 190 -17.44 -1.20 8.59
N GLU A 191 -16.39 -0.45 8.28
CA GLU A 191 -15.35 -0.03 9.19
C GLU A 191 -15.47 1.47 9.42
N THR A 192 -15.21 1.94 10.63
CA THR A 192 -15.20 3.36 10.97
C THR A 192 -13.96 3.64 11.80
N SER A 193 -13.22 4.67 11.42
CA SER A 193 -12.02 5.08 12.15
C SER A 193 -12.40 5.59 13.55
N PRO A 194 -11.50 5.48 14.53
CA PRO A 194 -11.62 6.24 15.77
C PRO A 194 -11.75 7.76 15.49
N PRO A 195 -12.24 8.54 16.48
CA PRO A 195 -12.16 9.99 16.42
C PRO A 195 -10.73 10.44 16.16
N ASN A 196 -10.56 11.50 15.38
CA ASN A 196 -9.26 12.05 15.00
C ASN A 196 -8.32 11.07 14.25
N ALA A 197 -8.86 10.04 13.60
CA ALA A 197 -8.11 9.15 12.69
C ALA A 197 -8.79 9.01 11.32
N TRP A 198 -8.18 8.27 10.40
CA TRP A 198 -8.75 7.92 9.08
C TRP A 198 -8.72 6.40 8.89
N VAL A 199 -9.22 5.91 7.76
CA VAL A 199 -9.17 4.49 7.38
C VAL A 199 -8.14 4.28 6.28
N ASN A 200 -7.10 3.50 6.55
CA ASN A 200 -6.09 3.14 5.56
C ASN A 200 -6.60 2.07 4.58
N LEU A 201 -6.53 2.35 3.28
CA LEU A 201 -6.95 1.40 2.23
C LEU A 201 -6.03 0.19 2.10
N ALA A 202 -4.77 0.29 2.52
CA ALA A 202 -3.79 -0.81 2.52
C ALA A 202 -4.30 -2.05 3.28
N THR A 203 -5.19 -1.85 4.25
CA THR A 203 -5.87 -2.95 4.97
C THR A 203 -6.64 -3.88 4.01
N THR A 204 -7.18 -3.32 2.92
CA THR A 204 -8.00 -4.03 1.92
C THR A 204 -7.17 -4.77 0.87
N ASP A 205 -5.87 -4.48 0.75
CA ASP A 205 -4.98 -5.21 -0.16
C ASP A 205 -4.75 -6.66 0.29
N ASN A 206 -5.13 -6.97 1.55
CA ASN A 206 -5.16 -8.32 2.11
C ASN A 206 -6.37 -9.16 1.67
N LEU A 207 -7.31 -8.58 0.91
CA LEU A 207 -8.56 -9.24 0.57
C LEU A 207 -8.32 -10.46 -0.32
N ARG A 208 -8.60 -11.66 0.20
CA ARG A 208 -8.44 -12.92 -0.54
C ARG A 208 -9.64 -13.84 -0.33
N PRO A 209 -10.21 -14.44 -1.38
CA PRO A 209 -11.31 -15.40 -1.25
C PRO A 209 -10.85 -16.73 -0.66
N LEU A 210 -11.55 -17.15 0.39
CA LEU A 210 -11.36 -18.36 1.18
C LEU A 210 -12.63 -19.23 1.16
N GLY A 211 -12.50 -20.46 1.65
CA GLY A 211 -13.57 -21.44 1.67
C GLY A 211 -14.01 -21.93 0.28
N PRO A 212 -14.94 -22.89 0.22
CA PRO A 212 -15.58 -23.30 -1.03
C PRO A 212 -16.27 -22.10 -1.68
N ASN A 213 -16.06 -21.89 -2.98
CA ASN A 213 -16.70 -20.85 -3.79
C ASN A 213 -16.59 -19.41 -3.24
N GLY A 214 -15.54 -19.10 -2.47
CA GLY A 214 -15.36 -17.76 -1.88
C GLY A 214 -16.42 -17.44 -0.83
N SER A 215 -16.85 -18.42 -0.05
CA SER A 215 -17.77 -18.25 1.09
C SER A 215 -17.17 -17.48 2.27
N GLN A 216 -15.86 -17.27 2.29
CA GLN A 216 -15.18 -16.44 3.29
C GLN A 216 -14.18 -15.51 2.59
N LEU A 217 -13.86 -14.39 3.23
CA LEU A 217 -12.80 -13.47 2.83
C LEU A 217 -11.79 -13.34 3.95
N LEU A 218 -10.52 -13.31 3.58
CA LEU A 218 -9.49 -12.70 4.41
C LEU A 218 -9.69 -11.18 4.37
N TRP A 219 -9.67 -10.52 5.52
CA TRP A 219 -9.92 -9.08 5.66
C TRP A 219 -8.87 -8.46 6.57
N GLY A 220 -8.29 -7.34 6.16
CA GLY A 220 -7.42 -6.53 7.03
C GLY A 220 -8.23 -5.45 7.75
N SER A 221 -7.91 -5.18 9.01
CA SER A 221 -8.57 -4.12 9.77
C SER A 221 -7.66 -3.54 10.84
N GLU A 222 -7.72 -2.22 11.01
CA GLU A 222 -7.02 -1.48 12.08
C GLU A 222 -7.91 -1.22 13.31
N ARG A 223 -9.06 -1.91 13.42
CA ARG A 223 -10.04 -1.73 14.51
C ARG A 223 -9.47 -1.83 15.93
N THR A 224 -8.32 -2.48 16.10
CA THR A 224 -7.62 -2.62 17.39
C THR A 224 -6.49 -1.60 17.59
N GLY A 225 -6.35 -0.64 16.68
CA GLY A 225 -5.25 0.33 16.60
C GLY A 225 -4.05 -0.15 15.77
N PHE A 226 -4.04 -1.42 15.33
CA PHE A 226 -3.00 -2.02 14.51
C PHE A 226 -3.63 -2.86 13.40
N GLN A 227 -3.02 -2.88 12.22
CA GLN A 227 -3.50 -3.71 11.11
C GLN A 227 -3.35 -5.18 11.46
N HIS A 228 -4.48 -5.90 11.53
CA HIS A 228 -4.54 -7.34 11.75
C HIS A 228 -5.42 -8.02 10.72
N LEU A 229 -5.24 -9.33 10.57
CA LEU A 229 -6.01 -10.18 9.66
C LEU A 229 -7.20 -10.80 10.38
N TYR A 230 -8.31 -10.89 9.66
CA TYR A 230 -9.58 -11.42 10.12
C TYR A 230 -10.21 -12.30 9.03
N LEU A 231 -11.03 -13.25 9.45
CA LEU A 231 -11.97 -13.94 8.56
C LEU A 231 -13.32 -13.23 8.60
N LEU A 232 -13.83 -12.96 7.41
CA LEU A 232 -15.15 -12.42 7.15
C LEU A 232 -15.96 -13.49 6.42
N ASP A 233 -17.05 -13.97 7.01
CA ASP A 233 -17.99 -14.83 6.27
C ASP A 233 -18.63 -14.01 5.16
N VAL A 234 -18.67 -14.56 3.94
CA VAL A 234 -19.39 -13.96 2.82
C VAL A 234 -20.31 -14.91 2.08
N SER A 235 -20.85 -15.90 2.79
CA SER A 235 -21.83 -16.81 2.23
C SER A 235 -23.08 -16.06 1.70
N PRO A 236 -23.64 -16.48 0.54
CA PRO A 236 -24.84 -15.87 -0.02
C PRO A 236 -26.03 -15.87 0.95
N GLY A 237 -26.89 -14.84 0.86
CA GLY A 237 -28.12 -14.76 1.67
C GLY A 237 -27.92 -14.27 3.11
N LEU A 238 -26.69 -14.10 3.58
CA LEU A 238 -26.40 -13.46 4.87
C LEU A 238 -26.53 -11.94 4.76
N SER A 239 -27.49 -11.36 5.47
CA SER A 239 -27.68 -9.90 5.63
C SER A 239 -27.32 -9.44 7.05
N GLY A 240 -26.80 -8.22 7.17
CA GLY A 240 -26.38 -7.63 8.46
C GLY A 240 -24.86 -7.65 8.67
N GLY A 241 -24.34 -6.66 9.42
CA GLY A 241 -22.91 -6.45 9.65
C GLY A 241 -22.22 -7.72 10.19
N ARG A 242 -21.40 -8.32 9.33
CA ARG A 242 -20.88 -9.68 9.55
C ARG A 242 -19.77 -9.68 10.60
N GLN A 243 -19.73 -10.73 11.42
CA GLN A 243 -18.73 -10.89 12.46
C GLN A 243 -17.36 -11.17 11.85
N LEU A 244 -16.34 -10.45 12.33
CA LEU A 244 -14.95 -10.77 12.03
C LEU A 244 -14.38 -11.73 13.08
N VAL A 245 -13.79 -12.81 12.60
CA VAL A 245 -13.03 -13.73 13.45
C VAL A 245 -11.55 -13.35 13.34
N PRO A 246 -10.88 -12.95 14.44
CA PRO A 246 -9.48 -12.56 14.37
C PRO A 246 -8.58 -13.74 14.01
N LEU A 247 -7.63 -13.52 13.11
CA LEU A 247 -6.53 -14.44 12.82
C LEU A 247 -5.23 -13.95 13.46
N THR A 248 -5.01 -12.64 13.52
CA THR A 248 -3.86 -12.05 14.21
C THR A 248 -4.32 -11.04 15.26
N SER A 249 -3.46 -10.75 16.24
CA SER A 249 -3.72 -9.74 17.26
C SER A 249 -2.44 -9.32 17.99
N GLY A 250 -2.45 -8.15 18.61
CA GLY A 250 -1.37 -7.64 19.46
C GLY A 250 -0.96 -6.21 19.11
N GLN A 251 0.04 -5.71 19.83
CA GLN A 251 0.60 -4.35 19.68
C GLN A 251 1.71 -4.32 18.61
N TRP A 252 1.37 -4.79 17.41
CA TRP A 252 2.23 -4.90 16.23
C TRP A 252 1.35 -4.99 14.99
N MET A 253 1.90 -4.74 13.80
CA MET A 253 1.14 -4.69 12.55
C MET A 253 1.49 -5.82 11.58
N VAL A 254 0.46 -6.32 10.93
CA VAL A 254 0.56 -7.07 9.67
C VAL A 254 0.78 -6.06 8.55
N ASP A 255 1.89 -6.17 7.82
CA ASP A 255 2.15 -5.35 6.65
C ASP A 255 1.31 -5.80 5.45
N GLY A 256 1.19 -7.12 5.27
CA GLY A 256 0.34 -7.66 4.22
C GLY A 256 0.53 -9.15 3.98
N VAL A 257 -0.48 -9.78 3.37
CA VAL A 257 -0.43 -11.18 2.93
C VAL A 257 0.47 -11.28 1.70
N VAL A 258 1.46 -12.18 1.74
CA VAL A 258 2.40 -12.36 0.62
C VAL A 258 1.71 -12.92 -0.62
N PRO A 259 2.27 -12.75 -1.83
CA PRO A 259 1.77 -13.42 -3.02
C PRO A 259 1.72 -14.95 -2.81
N ASN A 260 0.61 -15.58 -3.22
CA ASN A 260 0.26 -16.97 -2.93
C ASN A 260 0.28 -17.35 -1.43
N GLY A 261 0.18 -16.37 -0.53
CA GLY A 261 0.28 -16.56 0.91
C GLY A 261 -0.89 -17.32 1.54
N VAL A 262 -1.94 -17.66 0.79
CA VAL A 262 -3.05 -18.46 1.29
C VAL A 262 -2.90 -19.91 0.85
N ASN A 263 -2.60 -20.81 1.77
CA ASN A 263 -2.60 -22.24 1.52
C ASN A 263 -3.88 -22.90 2.05
N LYS A 264 -4.88 -23.04 1.17
CA LYS A 264 -6.18 -23.63 1.51
C LYS A 264 -6.08 -25.11 1.92
N LYS A 265 -5.13 -25.86 1.37
CA LYS A 265 -4.94 -27.29 1.68
C LYS A 265 -4.38 -27.49 3.09
N ARG A 266 -3.47 -26.60 3.53
CA ARG A 266 -2.84 -26.66 4.85
C ARG A 266 -3.58 -25.81 5.90
N GLY A 267 -4.59 -25.04 5.50
CA GLY A 267 -5.30 -24.13 6.39
C GLY A 267 -4.42 -23.00 6.94
N LYS A 268 -3.44 -22.52 6.16
CA LYS A 268 -2.47 -21.51 6.62
C LYS A 268 -2.55 -20.22 5.80
N VAL A 269 -2.28 -19.10 6.45
CA VAL A 269 -2.02 -17.80 5.82
C VAL A 269 -0.61 -17.35 6.18
N TYR A 270 0.15 -16.92 5.18
CA TYR A 270 1.49 -16.38 5.30
C TYR A 270 1.46 -14.87 5.03
N PHE A 271 2.10 -14.09 5.89
CA PHE A 271 2.05 -12.63 5.83
C PHE A 271 3.35 -12.01 6.37
N LEU A 272 3.65 -10.79 5.92
CA LEU A 272 4.73 -9.99 6.47
C LEU A 272 4.22 -9.15 7.64
N GLY A 273 5.06 -8.90 8.64
CA GLY A 273 4.75 -8.03 9.76
C GLY A 273 5.97 -7.67 10.60
N ASN A 274 5.72 -6.98 11.72
CA ASN A 274 6.77 -6.48 12.62
C ASN A 274 6.58 -6.90 14.10
N ARG A 275 6.00 -8.09 14.33
CA ARG A 275 5.70 -8.59 15.68
C ARG A 275 6.92 -8.60 16.60
N ASP A 276 8.07 -8.96 16.05
CA ASP A 276 9.30 -9.20 16.82
C ASP A 276 10.08 -7.90 17.06
N ASP A 277 10.14 -7.02 16.05
CA ASP A 277 10.82 -5.72 16.11
C ASP A 277 10.19 -4.74 15.10
N PRO A 278 9.80 -3.51 15.50
CA PRO A 278 9.22 -2.51 14.60
C PRO A 278 10.16 -2.06 13.47
N LEU A 279 11.47 -2.23 13.62
CA LEU A 279 12.48 -1.92 12.61
C LEU A 279 12.62 -3.03 11.57
N GLU A 280 12.05 -4.21 11.83
CA GLU A 280 12.19 -5.39 10.98
C GLU A 280 10.91 -5.69 10.21
N LYS A 281 11.05 -6.53 9.18
CA LYS A 281 9.93 -7.08 8.41
C LYS A 281 10.17 -8.56 8.23
N GLN A 282 9.35 -9.37 8.89
CA GLN A 282 9.54 -10.82 8.98
C GLN A 282 8.36 -11.54 8.35
N LEU A 283 8.59 -12.76 7.83
CA LEU A 283 7.53 -13.64 7.36
C LEU A 283 6.97 -14.43 8.53
N TYR A 284 5.65 -14.40 8.66
CA TYR A 284 4.89 -15.17 9.65
C TYR A 284 3.90 -16.10 8.96
N GLU A 285 3.44 -17.09 9.71
CA GLU A 285 2.26 -17.87 9.37
C GLU A 285 1.23 -17.82 10.49
N VAL A 286 -0.02 -18.06 10.14
CA VAL A 286 -1.14 -18.29 11.06
C VAL A 286 -2.02 -19.43 10.56
N ASP A 287 -2.53 -20.23 11.49
CA ASP A 287 -3.55 -21.25 11.23
C ASP A 287 -4.96 -20.65 11.18
N LEU A 288 -5.69 -20.93 10.11
CA LEU A 288 -7.05 -20.45 9.91
C LEU A 288 -8.03 -20.97 10.97
N SER A 289 -7.77 -22.13 11.57
CA SER A 289 -8.65 -22.75 12.58
C SER A 289 -8.31 -22.38 14.02
N GLN A 290 -7.03 -22.04 14.29
CA GLN A 290 -6.56 -21.73 15.64
C GLN A 290 -6.45 -20.22 15.89
N GLY A 291 -6.36 -19.40 14.84
CA GLY A 291 -6.33 -17.95 14.94
C GLY A 291 -5.06 -17.42 15.63
N PRO A 292 -5.13 -16.33 16.43
CA PRO A 292 -3.97 -15.56 16.86
C PRO A 292 -2.93 -16.33 17.68
N GLY A 293 -3.37 -17.34 18.45
CA GLY A 293 -2.47 -18.18 19.25
C GLY A 293 -1.50 -19.03 18.42
N SER A 294 -1.78 -19.20 17.13
CA SER A 294 -0.95 -20.02 16.23
C SER A 294 0.09 -19.24 15.43
N VAL A 295 0.17 -17.91 15.61
CA VAL A 295 1.10 -17.07 14.84
C VAL A 295 2.54 -17.46 15.16
N ARG A 296 3.31 -17.88 14.15
CA ARG A 296 4.75 -18.15 14.27
C ARG A 296 5.54 -17.47 13.16
N ARG A 297 6.77 -17.07 13.49
CA ARG A 297 7.74 -16.55 12.54
C ARG A 297 8.31 -17.71 11.71
N VAL A 298 8.47 -17.51 10.41
CA VAL A 298 9.00 -18.47 9.44
C VAL A 298 10.43 -18.11 9.05
N THR A 299 10.74 -16.83 8.86
CA THR A 299 12.10 -16.36 8.57
C THR A 299 13.00 -16.44 9.81
N THR A 300 14.30 -16.65 9.62
CA THR A 300 15.24 -16.92 10.71
C THR A 300 16.24 -15.78 10.93
N GLU A 301 16.59 -15.05 9.88
CA GLU A 301 17.54 -13.93 9.95
C GLU A 301 16.87 -12.64 10.44
N PRO A 302 17.55 -11.82 11.27
CA PRO A 302 17.08 -10.47 11.57
C PRO A 302 17.18 -9.57 10.34
N GLY A 303 16.26 -8.62 10.21
CA GLY A 303 16.27 -7.61 9.15
C GLY A 303 14.95 -7.47 8.42
N THR A 304 15.04 -7.09 7.15
CA THR A 304 13.90 -6.82 6.29
C THR A 304 13.81 -7.89 5.22
N HIS A 305 12.68 -8.61 5.21
CA HIS A 305 12.35 -9.63 4.24
C HIS A 305 11.24 -9.16 3.28
N SER A 306 11.37 -9.55 2.02
CA SER A 306 10.29 -9.54 1.04
C SER A 306 10.14 -10.96 0.51
N CYS A 307 8.97 -11.56 0.68
CA CYS A 307 8.76 -12.97 0.42
C CYS A 307 7.66 -13.22 -0.60
N VAL A 308 7.85 -14.23 -1.44
CA VAL A 308 6.87 -14.76 -2.39
C VAL A 308 6.74 -16.25 -2.13
N VAL A 309 5.55 -16.72 -1.77
CA VAL A 309 5.29 -18.14 -1.54
C VAL A 309 5.03 -18.83 -2.88
N ASP A 310 5.49 -20.06 -3.02
CA ASP A 310 5.22 -20.86 -4.21
C ASP A 310 3.75 -21.34 -4.25
N SER A 311 3.24 -21.71 -5.41
CA SER A 311 1.84 -22.13 -5.56
C SER A 311 1.47 -23.40 -4.76
N THR A 312 2.46 -24.22 -4.41
CA THR A 312 2.24 -25.42 -3.57
C THR A 312 2.25 -25.10 -2.07
N GLY A 313 2.79 -23.93 -1.68
CA GLY A 313 2.97 -23.50 -0.30
C GLY A 313 3.86 -24.44 0.50
N THR A 314 4.98 -24.84 -0.11
CA THR A 314 6.06 -25.65 0.48
C THR A 314 7.39 -24.89 0.54
N ARG A 315 7.56 -23.86 -0.30
CA ARG A 315 8.77 -23.06 -0.41
C ARG A 315 8.41 -21.58 -0.56
N PHE A 316 9.39 -20.72 -0.35
CA PHE A 316 9.26 -19.31 -0.68
C PHE A 316 10.59 -18.76 -1.21
N ILE A 317 10.48 -17.73 -2.04
CA ILE A 317 11.62 -16.88 -2.39
C ILE A 317 11.68 -15.79 -1.33
N ASP A 318 12.85 -15.60 -0.75
CA ASP A 318 13.17 -14.57 0.23
C ASP A 318 14.18 -13.59 -0.36
N THR A 319 13.81 -12.33 -0.45
CA THR A 319 14.74 -11.22 -0.68
C THR A 319 14.96 -10.53 0.64
N TRP A 320 16.13 -10.76 1.23
CA TRP A 320 16.49 -10.32 2.56
C TRP A 320 17.65 -9.33 2.54
N SER A 321 17.62 -8.37 3.46
CA SER A 321 18.77 -7.54 3.80
C SER A 321 18.70 -7.06 5.25
N CYS A 322 19.84 -6.61 5.79
CA CYS A 322 19.91 -5.91 7.07
C CYS A 322 20.95 -4.79 6.98
N ILE A 323 21.11 -3.98 8.04
CA ILE A 323 22.12 -2.90 8.02
C ILE A 323 23.56 -3.40 7.81
N ASP A 324 23.82 -4.67 8.15
CA ASP A 324 25.13 -5.32 8.11
C ASP A 324 25.39 -6.13 6.85
N ALA A 325 24.36 -6.43 6.06
CA ALA A 325 24.49 -7.30 4.91
C ALA A 325 23.61 -6.83 3.74
N PRO A 326 24.20 -6.74 2.52
CA PRO A 326 23.45 -6.43 1.33
C PRO A 326 22.48 -7.53 0.95
N TYR A 327 21.68 -7.24 -0.07
CA TYR A 327 20.62 -8.12 -0.52
C TYR A 327 21.10 -9.54 -0.84
N ARG A 328 20.39 -10.52 -0.29
CA ARG A 328 20.49 -11.93 -0.66
C ARG A 328 19.12 -12.41 -1.09
N VAL A 329 19.08 -13.12 -2.20
CA VAL A 329 17.87 -13.79 -2.71
C VAL A 329 18.06 -15.29 -2.60
N ALA A 330 17.16 -15.97 -1.89
CA ALA A 330 17.24 -17.41 -1.67
C ALA A 330 15.87 -18.08 -1.78
N ILE A 331 15.87 -19.34 -2.22
CA ILE A 331 14.74 -20.24 -2.04
C ILE A 331 14.87 -20.88 -0.67
N LYS A 332 13.81 -20.78 0.14
CA LYS A 332 13.76 -21.26 1.51
C LYS A 332 12.57 -22.20 1.73
N SER A 333 12.71 -23.10 2.68
CA SER A 333 11.66 -24.02 3.12
C SER A 333 10.62 -23.27 3.96
N ILE A 334 9.33 -23.42 3.66
CA ILE A 334 8.27 -22.79 4.45
C ILE A 334 8.09 -23.45 5.83
N VAL A 335 8.59 -24.67 6.01
CA VAL A 335 8.37 -25.45 7.23
C VAL A 335 9.20 -24.89 8.38
N ASP A 336 10.48 -24.64 8.13
CA ASP A 336 11.49 -24.31 9.13
C ASP A 336 12.32 -23.07 8.77
N GLY A 337 12.07 -22.44 7.61
CA GLY A 337 12.84 -21.29 7.16
C GLY A 337 14.27 -21.62 6.74
N SER A 338 14.62 -22.89 6.56
CA SER A 338 15.96 -23.29 6.12
C SER A 338 16.21 -22.89 4.66
N THR A 339 17.46 -22.52 4.35
CA THR A 339 17.86 -22.18 2.97
C THR A 339 17.99 -23.46 2.15
N ILE A 340 17.25 -23.55 1.05
CA ILE A 340 17.33 -24.64 0.08
C ILE A 340 18.40 -24.31 -0.97
N GLN A 341 18.36 -23.07 -1.49
CA GLN A 341 19.28 -22.62 -2.53
C GLN A 341 19.42 -21.10 -2.49
N VAL A 342 20.66 -20.60 -2.56
CA VAL A 342 20.92 -19.18 -2.80
C VAL A 342 20.84 -18.91 -4.31
N LEU A 343 20.02 -17.95 -4.72
CA LEU A 343 19.89 -17.52 -6.11
C LEU A 343 20.82 -16.36 -6.44
N TYR A 344 21.02 -15.47 -5.46
CA TYR A 344 21.86 -14.29 -5.58
C TYR A 344 22.37 -13.85 -4.20
N ASP A 345 23.64 -13.51 -4.09
CA ASP A 345 24.23 -12.88 -2.90
C ASP A 345 25.08 -11.67 -3.31
N ALA A 346 24.59 -10.47 -2.99
CA ALA A 346 25.31 -9.24 -3.31
C ALA A 346 26.68 -9.15 -2.63
N ARG A 347 26.89 -9.84 -1.50
CA ARG A 347 28.20 -9.85 -0.83
C ARG A 347 29.27 -10.48 -1.68
N GLU A 348 28.91 -11.47 -2.50
CA GLU A 348 29.84 -12.11 -3.43
C GLU A 348 29.94 -11.31 -4.73
N ALA A 349 28.79 -10.85 -5.24
CA ALA A 349 28.72 -10.18 -6.55
C ALA A 349 29.44 -8.82 -6.60
N VAL A 350 29.42 -8.04 -5.51
CA VAL A 350 29.98 -6.68 -5.46
C VAL A 350 30.91 -6.47 -4.25
N ALA A 351 31.50 -7.55 -3.73
CA ALA A 351 32.36 -7.52 -2.53
C ALA A 351 33.46 -6.45 -2.61
N THR A 352 34.20 -6.45 -3.72
CA THR A 352 35.34 -5.56 -3.95
C THR A 352 34.91 -4.10 -4.03
N ASP A 353 33.81 -3.83 -4.72
CA ASP A 353 33.29 -2.47 -4.87
C ASP A 353 32.74 -1.94 -3.54
N LEU A 354 31.99 -2.75 -2.79
CA LEU A 354 31.49 -2.36 -1.47
C LEU A 354 32.61 -2.13 -0.46
N ALA A 355 33.64 -2.98 -0.46
CA ALA A 355 34.82 -2.80 0.39
C ALA A 355 35.55 -1.49 0.10
N ARG A 356 35.63 -1.09 -1.18
CA ARG A 356 36.27 0.18 -1.60
C ARG A 356 35.50 1.42 -1.14
N LEU A 357 34.19 1.32 -0.97
CA LEU A 357 33.35 2.47 -0.62
C LEU A 357 33.38 2.82 0.88
N GLU A 358 33.88 1.92 1.74
CA GLU A 358 34.01 2.13 3.19
C GLU A 358 32.74 2.74 3.83
N LEU A 359 31.57 2.24 3.42
CA LEU A 359 30.28 2.83 3.78
C LEU A 359 30.03 2.76 5.27
N ALA A 360 29.62 3.88 5.86
CA ALA A 360 29.30 3.97 7.27
C ALA A 360 27.87 3.50 7.53
N GLN A 361 27.71 2.59 8.48
CA GLN A 361 26.39 2.15 8.94
C GLN A 361 25.81 3.15 9.95
N PRO A 362 24.48 3.34 9.98
CA PRO A 362 23.86 4.11 11.03
C PRO A 362 23.87 3.34 12.35
N LYS A 363 23.92 4.08 13.46
CA LYS A 363 23.61 3.56 14.79
C LYS A 363 22.15 3.81 15.09
N PHE A 364 21.40 2.75 15.37
CA PHE A 364 20.03 2.88 15.82
C PHE A 364 19.96 3.26 17.30
N SER A 365 19.02 4.12 17.63
CA SER A 365 18.69 4.43 19.03
C SER A 365 17.21 4.71 19.19
N LYS A 366 16.76 4.70 20.44
CA LYS A 366 15.38 4.97 20.81
C LYS A 366 15.34 6.05 21.88
N ILE A 367 14.48 7.05 21.69
CA ILE A 367 14.29 8.14 22.64
C ILE A 367 12.80 8.34 22.92
N LYS A 368 12.49 9.12 23.94
CA LYS A 368 11.14 9.63 24.15
C LYS A 368 10.92 10.88 23.31
N SER A 369 9.69 11.06 22.82
CA SER A 369 9.22 12.35 22.32
C SER A 369 9.37 13.43 23.38
N ARG A 370 9.34 14.71 22.98
CA ARG A 370 9.55 15.84 23.89
C ARG A 370 8.53 15.90 25.04
N ASP A 371 7.31 15.44 24.79
CA ASP A 371 6.22 15.32 25.78
C ASP A 371 6.25 14.01 26.61
N GLY A 372 7.24 13.15 26.36
CA GLY A 372 7.44 11.88 27.04
C GLY A 372 6.47 10.76 26.66
N GLN A 373 5.54 11.00 25.73
CA GLN A 373 4.40 10.09 25.50
C GLN A 373 4.76 8.87 24.65
N VAL A 374 5.63 9.01 23.65
CA VAL A 374 5.92 7.94 22.69
C VAL A 374 7.42 7.66 22.55
N ASP A 375 7.73 6.46 22.10
CA ASP A 375 9.09 6.08 21.71
C ASP A 375 9.32 6.40 20.22
N LEU A 376 10.38 7.18 19.94
CA LEU A 376 10.85 7.54 18.61
C LEU A 376 12.09 6.71 18.25
N HIS A 377 12.13 6.20 17.02
CA HIS A 377 13.28 5.46 16.49
C HIS A 377 14.17 6.37 15.65
N LEU A 378 15.47 6.29 15.90
CA LEU A 378 16.48 7.15 15.29
C LEU A 378 17.52 6.31 14.55
N ALA A 379 18.00 6.84 13.44
CA ALA A 379 19.23 6.39 12.78
C ALA A 379 20.24 7.53 12.75
N THR A 380 21.41 7.32 13.34
CA THR A 380 22.49 8.31 13.38
C THR A 380 23.71 7.82 12.63
N TYR A 381 24.08 8.55 11.59
CA TYR A 381 25.30 8.33 10.82
C TYR A 381 26.39 9.26 11.31
N LEU A 382 27.58 8.73 11.53
CA LEU A 382 28.73 9.48 12.04
C LEU A 382 29.86 9.49 11.01
N PRO A 383 30.53 10.65 10.82
CA PRO A 383 31.76 10.71 10.03
C PRO A 383 32.83 9.75 10.56
N ASP A 384 33.77 9.36 9.70
CA ASP A 384 34.91 8.56 10.13
C ASP A 384 35.78 9.33 11.14
N PRO A 385 35.92 8.83 12.38
CA PRO A 385 36.66 9.54 13.42
C PRO A 385 38.16 9.63 13.14
N LYS A 386 38.73 8.79 12.27
CA LYS A 386 40.14 8.91 11.86
C LYS A 386 40.39 10.16 11.03
N THR A 387 39.38 10.58 10.27
CA THR A 387 39.46 11.72 9.36
C THR A 387 39.00 13.01 10.02
N PHE A 388 37.90 12.97 10.78
CA PHE A 388 37.24 14.16 11.33
C PHE A 388 37.34 14.32 12.86
N GLY A 389 38.05 13.41 13.54
CA GLY A 389 38.05 13.33 15.01
C GLY A 389 36.75 12.73 15.55
N SER A 390 36.63 12.57 16.88
CA SER A 390 35.49 11.89 17.52
C SER A 390 34.20 12.73 17.64
N GLY A 391 34.17 13.92 17.05
CA GLY A 391 33.10 14.91 17.22
C GLY A 391 33.35 15.92 18.34
N PRO A 392 32.40 16.82 18.64
CA PRO A 392 31.06 16.90 18.03
C PRO A 392 31.09 17.36 16.55
N TYR A 393 30.07 17.00 15.78
CA TYR A 393 29.98 17.28 14.34
C TYR A 393 28.87 18.31 14.02
N PRO A 394 28.98 19.09 12.93
CA PRO A 394 27.79 19.75 12.36
C PRO A 394 26.77 18.68 11.94
N LEU A 395 25.49 18.93 12.21
CA LEU A 395 24.42 17.95 12.04
C LEU A 395 23.50 18.32 10.88
N LEU A 396 23.13 17.33 10.06
CA LEU A 396 22.04 17.44 9.09
C LEU A 396 20.94 16.45 9.42
N VAL A 397 19.71 16.94 9.56
CA VAL A 397 18.52 16.12 9.74
C VAL A 397 17.94 15.79 8.36
N SER A 398 17.86 14.51 8.03
CA SER A 398 17.23 14.00 6.81
C SER A 398 15.79 13.60 7.14
N CYS A 399 14.84 14.47 6.82
CA CYS A 399 13.44 14.33 7.19
C CYS A 399 12.57 13.86 6.02
N TYR A 400 11.65 12.96 6.32
CA TYR A 400 10.45 12.74 5.50
C TYR A 400 9.22 12.94 6.37
N GLY A 401 9.08 12.15 7.44
CA GLY A 401 8.16 12.40 8.55
C GLY A 401 6.65 12.31 8.25
N GLY A 402 6.26 12.11 7.00
CA GLY A 402 4.87 11.97 6.57
C GLY A 402 4.27 10.58 6.79
N PRO A 403 2.93 10.47 6.64
CA PRO A 403 2.20 9.20 6.74
C PRO A 403 2.63 8.18 5.68
N HIS A 404 2.28 6.92 5.88
CA HIS A 404 2.58 5.78 4.99
C HIS A 404 4.07 5.44 4.79
N VAL A 405 5.02 6.20 5.36
CA VAL A 405 6.46 5.97 5.22
C VAL A 405 7.12 5.66 6.57
N GLN A 406 8.03 4.70 6.56
CA GLN A 406 8.96 4.42 7.66
C GLN A 406 10.40 4.55 7.13
N PHE A 407 11.18 5.46 7.71
CA PHE A 407 12.57 5.67 7.33
C PHE A 407 13.52 4.76 8.09
N VAL A 408 13.39 4.67 9.42
CA VAL A 408 14.31 3.92 10.26
C VAL A 408 13.91 2.45 10.27
N ARG A 409 14.71 1.60 9.62
CA ARG A 409 14.48 0.15 9.52
C ARG A 409 15.77 -0.64 9.38
N ASN A 410 15.79 -1.87 9.85
CA ASN A 410 16.90 -2.79 9.70
C ASN A 410 16.94 -3.37 8.27
N SER A 411 17.50 -2.60 7.34
CA SER A 411 17.64 -2.94 5.92
C SER A 411 18.92 -2.35 5.37
N TRP A 412 19.49 -3.01 4.36
CA TRP A 412 20.68 -2.52 3.69
C TRP A 412 20.48 -1.19 2.96
N GLU A 413 19.24 -0.82 2.64
CA GLU A 413 18.94 0.50 2.08
C GLU A 413 19.42 1.63 3.00
N MET A 414 19.40 1.42 4.32
CA MET A 414 19.95 2.38 5.27
C MET A 414 21.45 2.56 5.13
N THR A 415 22.19 1.61 4.55
CA THR A 415 23.64 1.71 4.35
C THR A 415 23.97 2.14 2.91
N THR A 416 23.39 1.51 1.88
CA THR A 416 23.73 1.80 0.47
C THR A 416 22.75 2.65 -0.31
N ALA A 417 21.46 2.68 0.03
CA ALA A 417 20.52 3.53 -0.70
C ALA A 417 20.61 4.99 -0.22
N ASP A 418 21.12 5.22 1.00
CA ASP A 418 21.34 6.56 1.52
C ASP A 418 22.71 7.15 1.12
N MET A 419 22.99 7.16 -0.18
CA MET A 419 24.22 7.75 -0.73
C MET A 419 24.35 9.24 -0.41
N ARG A 420 23.23 9.94 -0.15
CA ARG A 420 23.27 11.32 0.30
C ARG A 420 23.88 11.42 1.71
N ALA A 421 23.45 10.58 2.65
CA ALA A 421 24.10 10.53 3.96
C ALA A 421 25.58 10.20 3.82
N GLN A 422 25.95 9.17 3.06
CA GLN A 422 27.37 8.81 2.85
C GLN A 422 28.21 9.98 2.31
N ALA A 423 27.68 10.73 1.34
CA ALA A 423 28.34 11.91 0.80
C ALA A 423 28.51 13.05 1.83
N LEU A 424 27.57 13.19 2.76
CA LEU A 424 27.64 14.19 3.84
C LEU A 424 28.65 13.78 4.92
N LEU A 425 28.69 12.50 5.28
CA LEU A 425 29.68 11.94 6.22
C LEU A 425 31.11 12.14 5.70
N ALA A 426 31.33 11.91 4.41
CA ALA A 426 32.62 12.16 3.73
C ALA A 426 33.04 13.65 3.73
N ARG A 427 32.13 14.57 4.10
CA ARG A 427 32.39 16.01 4.24
C ARG A 427 32.39 16.46 5.71
N GLY A 428 32.33 15.52 6.66
CA GLY A 428 32.40 15.79 8.09
C GLY A 428 31.07 16.16 8.75
N TYR A 429 29.93 15.94 8.09
CA TYR A 429 28.60 16.16 8.68
C TYR A 429 28.05 14.86 9.25
N ALA A 430 27.55 14.89 10.49
CA ALA A 430 26.71 13.82 10.99
C ALA A 430 25.31 13.91 10.38
N VAL A 431 24.65 12.78 10.19
CA VAL A 431 23.28 12.73 9.66
C VAL A 431 22.36 12.05 10.65
N LEU A 432 21.21 12.67 10.92
CA LEU A 432 20.15 12.13 11.76
C LEU A 432 18.90 11.88 10.93
N LYS A 433 18.25 10.73 11.17
CA LYS A 433 16.88 10.44 10.77
C LYS A 433 16.06 10.09 12.00
N VAL A 434 14.83 10.57 12.05
CA VAL A 434 13.87 10.26 13.11
C VAL A 434 12.55 9.84 12.46
N ASP A 435 12.02 8.68 12.86
CA ASP A 435 10.62 8.32 12.61
C ASP A 435 9.76 8.99 13.70
N ASN A 436 9.24 10.18 13.38
CA ASN A 436 8.33 10.98 14.22
C ASN A 436 6.90 10.44 14.20
N ARG A 437 6.06 10.87 15.15
CA ARG A 437 4.61 10.66 15.09
C ARG A 437 4.06 11.15 13.75
N GLY A 438 3.16 10.38 13.15
CA GLY A 438 2.80 10.53 11.73
C GLY A 438 3.36 9.43 10.86
N SER A 439 4.55 8.89 11.15
CA SER A 439 5.17 7.85 10.32
C SER A 439 4.44 6.50 10.40
N ALA A 440 4.64 5.65 9.39
CA ALA A 440 4.00 4.33 9.30
C ALA A 440 4.62 3.27 10.22
N ARG A 441 4.02 2.07 10.19
CA ARG A 441 4.51 0.83 10.86
C ARG A 441 4.56 0.90 12.39
N ARG A 442 3.78 1.80 13.02
CA ARG A 442 3.69 1.98 14.48
C ARG A 442 2.27 1.95 15.06
N GLY A 443 1.27 1.63 14.25
CA GLY A 443 -0.15 1.62 14.62
C GLY A 443 -0.87 2.94 14.29
N LEU A 444 -2.19 2.85 14.13
CA LEU A 444 -3.05 3.95 13.69
C LEU A 444 -2.98 5.16 14.62
N ALA A 445 -2.86 4.95 15.93
CA ALA A 445 -2.75 6.06 16.90
C ALA A 445 -1.43 6.85 16.74
N PHE A 446 -0.35 6.19 16.34
CA PHE A 446 0.93 6.84 16.10
C PHE A 446 0.93 7.59 14.76
N GLU A 447 0.31 7.00 13.73
CA GLU A 447 0.17 7.59 12.40
C GLU A 447 -0.82 8.77 12.39
N ALA A 448 -1.98 8.62 13.02
CA ALA A 448 -3.04 9.64 13.04
C ALA A 448 -2.78 10.82 13.97
N ALA A 449 -1.66 10.84 14.71
CA ALA A 449 -1.32 11.93 15.62
C ALA A 449 -1.27 13.31 14.95
N ILE A 450 -0.99 13.34 13.64
CA ILE A 450 -0.90 14.56 12.82
C ILE A 450 -2.25 15.00 12.24
N LYS A 451 -3.36 14.29 12.52
CA LYS A 451 -4.66 14.61 11.90
C LYS A 451 -5.11 16.01 12.29
N GLY A 452 -5.27 16.88 11.28
CA GLY A 452 -5.67 18.27 11.47
C GLY A 452 -4.56 19.17 12.05
N ASN A 453 -3.33 18.67 12.20
CA ASN A 453 -2.18 19.40 12.70
C ASN A 453 -0.87 18.91 12.04
N MET A 454 -0.88 18.77 10.71
CA MET A 454 0.30 18.42 9.93
C MET A 454 1.32 19.57 9.98
N GLY A 455 2.59 19.26 10.25
CA GLY A 455 3.71 20.20 10.26
C GLY A 455 4.18 20.71 11.63
N ASP A 456 3.52 20.34 12.73
CA ASP A 456 3.88 20.80 14.09
C ASP A 456 4.51 19.69 14.93
N LEU A 457 3.76 18.61 15.19
CA LEU A 457 4.23 17.50 16.02
C LEU A 457 5.46 16.81 15.42
N GLU A 458 5.51 16.74 14.09
CA GLU A 458 6.63 16.20 13.32
C GLU A 458 7.91 16.97 13.64
N VAL A 459 7.87 18.31 13.58
CA VAL A 459 9.02 19.19 13.84
C VAL A 459 9.48 19.05 15.29
N GLN A 460 8.55 18.98 16.25
CA GLN A 460 8.88 18.78 17.66
C GLN A 460 9.61 17.46 17.93
N ASP A 461 9.19 16.37 17.27
CA ASP A 461 9.81 15.05 17.39
C ASP A 461 11.19 15.01 16.71
N GLN A 462 11.37 15.70 15.57
CA GLN A 462 12.68 15.87 14.95
C GLN A 462 13.64 16.65 15.87
N ALA A 463 13.16 17.75 16.49
CA ALA A 463 13.92 18.54 17.44
C ALA A 463 14.36 17.73 18.67
N ALA A 464 13.51 16.83 19.19
CA ALA A 464 13.87 15.92 20.27
C ALA A 464 15.07 15.02 19.91
N GLY A 465 15.15 14.58 18.65
CA GLY A 465 16.30 13.84 18.14
C GLY A 465 17.58 14.66 18.08
N VAL A 466 17.49 15.93 17.68
CA VAL A 466 18.61 16.88 17.68
C VAL A 466 19.11 17.12 19.11
N ASP A 467 18.20 17.44 20.02
CA ASP A 467 18.51 17.71 21.44
C ASP A 467 19.22 16.51 22.08
N HIS A 468 18.79 15.29 21.78
CA HIS A 468 19.44 14.07 22.25
C HIS A 468 20.88 13.92 21.76
N LEU A 469 21.15 14.21 20.48
CA LEU A 469 22.52 14.14 19.95
C LEU A 469 23.41 15.26 20.48
N VAL A 470 22.86 16.45 20.72
CA VAL A 470 23.57 17.55 21.38
C VAL A 470 23.93 17.18 22.81
N ALA A 471 22.97 16.64 23.59
CA ALA A 471 23.19 16.22 24.97
C ALA A 471 24.26 15.11 25.09
N LYS A 472 24.38 14.24 24.07
CA LYS A 472 25.43 13.22 24.00
C LYS A 472 26.81 13.74 23.55
N GLY A 473 26.93 15.04 23.23
CA GLY A 473 28.16 15.61 22.68
C GLY A 473 28.49 15.11 21.28
N ILE A 474 27.50 14.60 20.54
CA ILE A 474 27.67 14.11 19.16
C ILE A 474 27.47 15.26 18.16
N ALA A 475 26.48 16.13 18.40
CA ALA A 475 26.15 17.25 17.53
C ALA A 475 26.56 18.59 18.15
N ILE A 476 26.98 19.54 17.31
CA ILE A 476 27.36 20.89 17.75
C ILE A 476 26.09 21.74 17.91
N PRO A 477 25.82 22.31 19.11
CA PRO A 477 24.72 23.24 19.29
C PRO A 477 24.77 24.39 18.28
N GLY A 478 23.64 24.69 17.64
CA GLY A 478 23.53 25.79 16.67
C GLY A 478 24.16 25.53 15.29
N ARG A 479 24.76 24.35 15.03
CA ARG A 479 25.20 23.93 13.68
C ARG A 479 24.36 22.76 13.17
N VAL A 480 23.06 22.99 13.06
CA VAL A 480 22.07 22.02 12.62
C VAL A 480 21.37 22.56 11.36
N GLY A 481 21.33 21.74 10.31
CA GLY A 481 20.47 21.98 9.14
C GLY A 481 19.48 20.83 8.98
N ILE A 482 18.41 21.05 8.23
CA ILE A 482 17.39 20.05 7.91
C ILE A 482 17.15 20.05 6.41
N TYR A 483 16.89 18.87 5.84
CA TYR A 483 16.49 18.72 4.45
C TYR A 483 15.54 17.54 4.26
N GLY A 484 14.70 17.61 3.23
CA GLY A 484 13.76 16.56 2.86
C GLY A 484 13.25 16.73 1.42
N TRP A 485 12.41 15.80 0.97
CA TRP A 485 11.76 15.84 -0.34
C TRP A 485 10.29 15.46 -0.21
N SER A 486 9.43 16.01 -1.07
CA SER A 486 7.96 15.88 -0.98
C SER A 486 7.49 16.34 0.41
N TYR A 487 6.79 15.49 1.17
CA TYR A 487 6.33 15.80 2.52
C TYR A 487 7.45 16.32 3.41
N GLY A 488 8.65 15.71 3.34
CA GLY A 488 9.81 16.12 4.15
C GLY A 488 10.33 17.53 3.85
N GLY A 489 9.92 18.15 2.74
CA GLY A 489 10.26 19.54 2.44
C GLY A 489 9.52 20.54 3.34
N ASP A 490 8.28 20.24 3.72
CA ASP A 490 7.46 21.12 4.57
C ASP A 490 8.04 21.29 5.99
N PRO A 491 8.31 20.22 6.77
CA PRO A 491 8.97 20.35 8.07
C PRO A 491 10.45 20.78 7.96
N SER A 492 11.02 20.83 6.75
CA SER A 492 12.34 21.43 6.51
C SER A 492 12.29 22.94 6.27
N ALA A 493 11.11 23.48 5.94
CA ALA A 493 10.89 24.89 5.63
C ALA A 493 10.43 25.71 6.85
N VAL A 494 9.82 25.04 7.84
CA VAL A 494 9.44 25.57 9.16
C VAL A 494 10.62 25.51 10.12
#